data_AF-A0A5C5XDG5-F1
#
_entry.id   AF-A0A5C5XDG5-F1
#
_cell.length_a   1.000
_cell.length_b   1.000
_cell.length_c   1.000
_cell.angle_alpha   90.00
_cell.angle_beta   90.00
_cell.angle_gamma   90.00
#
_symmetry.space_group_name_H-M   'P 1'
#
loop_
_entity.id
_entity.type
_entity.pdbx_description
1 polymer ?
#
loop_
_entity_poly.entity_id
_entity_poly.type
_entity_poly.pdbx_seq_one_letter_code
_entity_poly.pdbx_strand_id
1 'polypeptide(L)'
;MISLLLNILILSVAGLSIATLPQSIGAIVFVSLDHFLVTLIAVCPLALFSLNALPKNFRHWFNWLFTVLALIASLCMMNKVTVSSENGLNQASLLFVQMLIACILAGSLGRNLPSLIKRLQWQSTDNENTAIKLKTRLGIFLLAATVIPFIHSQFLVTYHQTQFQEAMNHQRIEKARVYARDWSRLAPQAKWNSLKVITFYKDLQKQCDALKQQLSRFGSEVRPDQIGARIQMHLHLDQHENAIELIQPLLNSSQAALAWDTYGLILQREGEWGESLDAYSIALKLWQNKAGNSQASAGQTSAYRGIALAEKQIGKTEKAEAAYQKLIALAPTAENHFLLARFYEEKQRSELAMKHATRAAALAPDQFTEPAQKLIDMMKTSHFGCFRIYRSSQPGTSLQ
;
A
#
# COMPACT_ATOMS: atom_id res chain seq x y z
N MET A 1 18.18 4.23 -33.05
CA MET A 1 17.11 4.97 -32.34
C MET A 1 15.78 4.27 -32.55
N ILE A 2 15.34 4.07 -33.81
CA ILE A 2 14.10 3.34 -34.15
C ILE A 2 14.06 1.94 -33.53
N SER A 3 15.14 1.14 -33.64
CA SER A 3 15.19 -0.22 -33.06
C SER A 3 15.18 -0.26 -31.52
N LEU A 4 15.65 0.80 -30.85
CA LEU A 4 15.61 0.91 -29.39
C LEU A 4 14.21 1.28 -28.93
N LEU A 5 13.65 2.32 -29.55
CA LEU A 5 12.28 2.76 -29.29
C LEU A 5 11.29 1.64 -29.62
N LEU A 6 11.54 0.85 -30.67
CA LEU A 6 10.72 -0.32 -31.02
C LEU A 6 10.83 -1.42 -29.97
N ASN A 7 12.02 -1.75 -29.44
CA ASN A 7 12.14 -2.79 -28.41
C ASN A 7 11.56 -2.34 -27.06
N ILE A 8 11.77 -1.09 -26.67
CA ILE A 8 11.18 -0.49 -25.47
C ILE A 8 9.66 -0.40 -25.65
N LEU A 9 9.18 0.01 -26.82
CA LEU A 9 7.76 0.04 -27.17
C LEU A 9 7.17 -1.38 -27.12
N ILE A 10 7.80 -2.39 -27.73
CA ILE A 10 7.34 -3.78 -27.72
C ILE A 10 7.28 -4.31 -26.29
N LEU A 11 8.34 -4.16 -25.48
CA LEU A 11 8.33 -4.61 -24.09
C LEU A 11 7.33 -3.82 -23.22
N SER A 12 7.20 -2.51 -23.43
CA SER A 12 6.24 -1.69 -22.66
C SER A 12 4.80 -1.99 -23.06
N VAL A 13 4.50 -2.13 -24.35
CA VAL A 13 3.17 -2.49 -24.86
C VAL A 13 2.81 -3.91 -24.48
N ALA A 14 3.75 -4.87 -24.56
CA ALA A 14 3.55 -6.22 -24.04
C ALA A 14 3.31 -6.20 -22.52
N GLY A 15 4.15 -5.50 -21.75
CA GLY A 15 3.96 -5.35 -20.30
C GLY A 15 2.61 -4.73 -19.94
N LEU A 16 2.18 -3.69 -20.66
CA LEU A 16 0.91 -3.00 -20.47
C LEU A 16 -0.29 -3.89 -20.79
N SER A 17 -0.21 -4.66 -21.88
CA SER A 17 -1.26 -5.59 -22.31
C SER A 17 -1.32 -6.88 -21.48
N ILE A 18 -0.28 -7.18 -20.70
CA ILE A 18 -0.20 -8.35 -19.82
C ILE A 18 -0.62 -8.01 -18.38
N ALA A 19 -0.38 -6.77 -17.92
CA ALA A 19 -0.84 -6.26 -16.63
C ALA A 19 -2.38 -6.19 -16.54
N THR A 20 -3.08 -6.11 -17.67
CA THR A 20 -4.54 -6.15 -17.75
C THR A 20 -5.12 -7.57 -17.72
N LEU A 21 -4.28 -8.62 -17.78
CA LEU A 21 -4.71 -10.02 -17.77
C LEU A 21 -4.52 -10.63 -16.36
N PRO A 22 -5.60 -10.92 -15.61
CA PRO A 22 -5.52 -11.33 -14.20
C PRO A 22 -4.87 -12.71 -13.95
N GLN A 23 -4.57 -13.49 -15.01
CA GLN A 23 -4.09 -14.87 -14.94
C GLN A 23 -2.84 -15.16 -15.80
N SER A 24 -2.11 -14.14 -16.26
CA SER A 24 -0.90 -14.32 -17.07
C SER A 24 0.35 -14.53 -16.21
N ILE A 25 1.39 -15.18 -16.76
CA ILE A 25 2.72 -15.25 -16.12
C ILE A 25 3.25 -13.84 -15.84
N GLY A 26 3.04 -12.87 -16.74
CA GLY A 26 3.51 -11.51 -16.53
C GLY A 26 2.82 -10.79 -15.37
N ALA A 27 1.56 -11.08 -15.07
CA ALA A 27 0.88 -10.56 -13.86
C ALA A 27 1.38 -11.21 -12.55
N ILE A 28 2.07 -12.35 -12.64
CA ILE A 28 2.77 -13.01 -11.53
C ILE A 28 4.19 -12.44 -11.38
N VAL A 29 4.85 -12.13 -12.50
CA VAL A 29 6.21 -11.57 -12.56
C VAL A 29 6.22 -10.08 -12.18
N PHE A 30 5.20 -9.32 -12.53
CA PHE A 30 5.12 -7.89 -12.20
C PHE A 30 4.04 -7.63 -11.16
N VAL A 31 4.48 -7.17 -9.99
CA VAL A 31 3.58 -6.78 -8.89
C VAL A 31 2.85 -5.49 -9.24
N SER A 32 3.55 -4.53 -9.83
CA SER A 32 2.99 -3.30 -10.39
C SER A 32 3.83 -2.82 -11.57
N LEU A 33 3.21 -2.03 -12.45
CA LEU A 33 3.89 -1.36 -13.56
C LEU A 33 5.03 -0.46 -13.05
N ASP A 34 4.83 0.19 -11.91
CA ASP A 34 5.82 1.06 -11.27
C ASP A 34 7.06 0.28 -10.85
N HIS A 35 6.90 -0.91 -10.25
CA HIS A 35 8.03 -1.75 -9.85
C HIS A 35 8.88 -2.19 -11.05
N PHE A 36 8.21 -2.51 -12.17
CA PHE A 36 8.89 -2.82 -13.42
C PHE A 36 9.68 -1.63 -13.94
N LEU A 37 9.08 -0.45 -14.00
CA LEU A 37 9.73 0.78 -14.48
C LEU A 37 10.93 1.18 -13.61
N VAL A 38 10.82 1.07 -12.28
CA VAL A 38 11.93 1.35 -11.36
C VAL A 38 13.11 0.42 -11.62
N THR A 39 12.82 -0.88 -11.81
CA THR A 39 13.85 -1.88 -12.14
C THR A 39 14.47 -1.59 -13.51
N LEU A 40 13.65 -1.24 -14.50
CA LEU A 40 14.07 -0.88 -15.85
C LEU A 40 15.04 0.31 -15.85
N ILE A 41 14.67 1.39 -15.14
CA ILE A 41 15.46 2.62 -15.03
C ILE A 41 16.76 2.34 -14.28
N ALA A 42 16.72 1.57 -13.20
CA ALA A 42 17.90 1.25 -12.40
C ALA A 42 18.95 0.44 -13.18
N VAL A 43 18.51 -0.43 -14.10
CA VAL A 43 19.44 -1.30 -14.85
C VAL A 43 19.92 -0.67 -16.17
N CYS A 44 19.19 0.32 -16.71
CA CYS A 44 19.53 0.99 -17.97
C CYS A 44 20.99 1.52 -18.06
N PRO A 45 21.56 2.15 -17.01
CA PRO A 45 22.96 2.62 -17.04
C PRO A 45 23.99 1.48 -17.12
N LEU A 46 23.75 0.37 -16.41
CA LEU A 46 24.62 -0.81 -16.44
C LEU A 46 24.58 -1.48 -17.83
N ALA A 47 23.38 -1.54 -18.38
CA ALA A 47 23.09 -2.01 -19.73
C ALA A 47 23.83 -1.20 -20.81
N LEU A 48 23.79 0.13 -20.69
CA LEU A 48 24.52 1.06 -21.55
C LEU A 48 26.04 0.90 -21.46
N PHE A 49 26.55 0.63 -20.27
CA PHE A 49 27.98 0.50 -20.01
C PHE A 49 28.56 -0.82 -20.57
N SER A 50 27.88 -1.94 -20.39
CA SER A 50 28.35 -3.27 -20.84
C SER A 50 28.47 -3.39 -22.35
N LEU A 51 27.62 -2.69 -23.10
CA LEU A 51 27.70 -2.58 -24.56
C LEU A 51 29.01 -1.99 -25.08
N ASN A 52 29.54 -0.99 -24.38
CA ASN A 52 30.74 -0.28 -24.81
C ASN A 52 32.00 -1.15 -24.70
N ALA A 53 31.94 -2.21 -23.89
CA ALA A 53 33.04 -3.17 -23.73
C ALA A 53 33.07 -4.27 -24.82
N LEU A 54 32.04 -4.40 -25.66
CA LEU A 54 31.96 -5.47 -26.68
C LEU A 54 32.65 -5.08 -28.00
N PRO A 55 33.45 -5.97 -28.61
CA PRO A 55 34.09 -5.72 -29.91
C PRO A 55 33.05 -5.53 -31.02
N LYS A 56 33.34 -4.60 -31.94
CA LYS A 56 32.39 -4.13 -32.99
C LYS A 56 31.77 -5.26 -33.83
N ASN A 57 32.52 -6.33 -34.10
CA ASN A 57 32.07 -7.45 -34.94
C ASN A 57 31.00 -8.32 -34.25
N PHE A 58 31.04 -8.42 -32.91
CA PHE A 58 30.07 -9.21 -32.14
C PHE A 58 28.79 -8.43 -31.81
N ARG A 59 28.83 -7.10 -31.90
CA ARG A 59 27.72 -6.21 -31.51
C ARG A 59 26.48 -6.40 -32.39
N HIS A 60 26.64 -6.70 -33.69
CA HIS A 60 25.50 -6.98 -34.57
C HIS A 60 24.79 -8.29 -34.23
N TRP A 61 25.56 -9.34 -33.93
CA TRP A 61 25.05 -10.66 -33.57
C TRP A 61 24.34 -10.64 -32.21
N PHE A 62 24.93 -10.00 -31.20
CA PHE A 62 24.30 -9.81 -29.89
C PHE A 62 23.01 -8.98 -29.99
N ASN A 63 22.98 -7.89 -30.77
CA ASN A 63 21.75 -7.11 -30.93
C ASN A 63 20.62 -7.92 -31.58
N TRP A 64 20.94 -8.76 -32.56
CA TRP A 64 19.95 -9.64 -33.19
C TRP A 64 19.46 -10.72 -32.21
N LEU A 65 20.38 -11.38 -31.51
CA LEU A 65 20.07 -12.36 -30.48
C LEU A 65 19.18 -11.76 -29.38
N PHE A 66 19.48 -10.56 -28.90
CA PHE A 66 18.69 -9.87 -27.87
C PHE A 66 17.33 -9.40 -28.38
N THR A 67 17.18 -8.97 -29.64
CA THR A 67 15.86 -8.68 -30.22
C THR A 67 15.01 -9.94 -30.33
N VAL A 68 15.61 -11.08 -30.69
CA VAL A 68 14.92 -12.37 -30.76
C VAL A 68 14.53 -12.84 -29.36
N LEU A 69 15.42 -12.73 -28.37
CA LEU A 69 15.11 -13.01 -26.97
C LEU A 69 14.04 -12.08 -26.39
N ALA A 70 14.02 -10.80 -26.77
CA ALA A 70 12.95 -9.86 -26.42
C ALA A 70 11.59 -10.28 -26.98
N LEU A 71 11.57 -10.70 -28.24
CA LEU A 71 10.38 -11.21 -28.92
C LEU A 71 9.90 -12.52 -28.29
N ILE A 72 10.81 -13.46 -28.00
CA ILE A 72 10.49 -14.74 -27.34
C ILE A 72 9.97 -14.49 -25.93
N ALA A 73 10.63 -13.63 -25.15
CA ALA A 73 10.17 -13.25 -23.82
C ALA A 73 8.78 -12.59 -23.87
N SER A 74 8.55 -11.68 -24.82
CA SER A 74 7.23 -11.08 -25.06
C SER A 74 6.18 -12.14 -25.42
N LEU A 75 6.52 -13.08 -26.31
CA LEU A 75 5.62 -14.16 -26.75
C LEU A 75 5.27 -15.13 -25.61
N CYS A 76 6.28 -15.49 -24.79
CA CYS A 76 6.09 -16.30 -23.59
C CYS A 76 5.21 -15.59 -22.55
N MET A 77 5.37 -14.28 -22.39
CA MET A 77 4.57 -13.49 -21.45
C MET A 77 3.11 -13.31 -21.93
N MET A 78 2.87 -13.29 -23.25
CA MET A 78 1.52 -13.18 -23.83
C MET A 78 0.73 -14.49 -23.78
N ASN A 79 1.41 -15.64 -23.67
CA ASN A 79 0.74 -16.93 -23.59
C ASN A 79 0.18 -17.16 -22.17
N LYS A 80 -1.09 -17.56 -22.07
CA LYS A 80 -1.76 -17.91 -20.80
C LYS A 80 -1.23 -19.24 -20.27
N VAL A 81 -0.03 -19.24 -19.71
CA VAL A 81 0.50 -20.40 -18.99
C VAL A 81 0.12 -20.24 -17.52
N THR A 82 -0.74 -21.14 -17.04
CA THR A 82 -1.18 -21.19 -15.64
C THR A 82 -0.08 -21.78 -14.78
N VAL A 83 0.65 -20.93 -14.05
CA VAL A 83 1.71 -21.39 -13.12
C VAL A 83 1.12 -21.49 -11.70
N SER A 84 1.22 -22.67 -11.09
CA SER A 84 0.82 -22.90 -9.70
C SER A 84 1.75 -22.16 -8.74
N SER A 85 1.17 -21.44 -7.77
CA SER A 85 1.83 -20.38 -7.01
C SER A 85 2.76 -20.86 -5.88
N GLU A 86 3.34 -22.06 -5.92
CA GLU A 86 3.85 -22.69 -4.70
C GLU A 86 5.38 -22.69 -4.46
N ASN A 87 6.25 -22.40 -5.43
CA ASN A 87 7.69 -22.64 -5.23
C ASN A 87 8.61 -21.42 -5.39
N GLY A 88 9.65 -21.37 -4.53
CA GLY A 88 10.76 -20.38 -4.53
C GLY A 88 11.59 -20.32 -5.83
N LEU A 89 11.33 -21.23 -6.78
CA LEU A 89 11.73 -21.09 -8.20
C LEU A 89 11.26 -19.76 -8.81
N ASN A 90 10.21 -19.15 -8.27
CA ASN A 90 9.66 -17.88 -8.74
C ASN A 90 10.56 -16.67 -8.47
N GLN A 91 11.36 -16.68 -7.40
CA GLN A 91 12.26 -15.55 -7.10
C GLN A 91 13.53 -15.62 -7.97
N ALA A 92 14.03 -16.84 -8.21
CA ALA A 92 15.13 -17.09 -9.13
C ALA A 92 14.72 -16.85 -10.59
N SER A 93 13.51 -17.24 -10.99
CA SER A 93 12.98 -16.94 -12.33
C SER A 93 12.65 -15.45 -12.49
N LEU A 94 12.21 -14.77 -11.44
CA LEU A 94 12.02 -13.31 -11.43
C LEU A 94 13.34 -12.57 -11.61
N LEU A 95 14.37 -12.91 -10.83
CA LEU A 95 15.71 -12.35 -10.96
C LEU A 95 16.33 -12.70 -12.32
N PHE A 96 16.09 -13.92 -12.81
CA PHE A 96 16.56 -14.36 -14.12
C PHE A 96 15.89 -13.58 -15.25
N VAL A 97 14.57 -13.40 -15.21
CA VAL A 97 13.80 -12.62 -16.21
C VAL A 97 14.14 -11.13 -16.12
N GLN A 98 14.29 -10.57 -14.92
CA GLN A 98 14.76 -9.20 -14.73
C GLN A 98 16.18 -9.01 -15.28
N MET A 99 17.08 -9.96 -15.03
CA MET A 99 18.44 -9.98 -15.57
C MET A 99 18.45 -10.18 -17.09
N LEU A 100 17.51 -10.95 -17.65
CA LEU A 100 17.37 -11.17 -19.09
C LEU A 100 16.84 -9.90 -19.78
N ILE A 101 15.83 -9.25 -19.20
CA ILE A 101 15.28 -7.97 -19.69
C ILE A 101 16.33 -6.86 -19.59
N ALA A 102 17.07 -6.79 -18.48
CA ALA A 102 18.24 -5.94 -18.30
C ALA A 102 19.30 -6.15 -19.39
N CYS A 103 19.63 -7.41 -19.67
CA CYS A 103 20.59 -7.78 -20.72
C CYS A 103 20.06 -7.48 -22.14
N ILE A 104 18.75 -7.60 -22.38
CA ILE A 104 18.10 -7.26 -23.64
C ILE A 104 18.14 -5.74 -23.89
N LEU A 105 17.85 -4.94 -22.86
CA LEU A 105 17.94 -3.48 -22.92
C LEU A 105 19.39 -3.03 -23.09
N ALA A 106 20.32 -3.70 -22.40
CA ALA A 106 21.75 -3.60 -22.65
C ALA A 106 22.03 -3.83 -24.13
N GLY A 107 21.70 -4.97 -24.73
CA GLY A 107 21.93 -5.21 -26.15
C GLY A 107 21.36 -4.13 -27.08
N SER A 108 20.13 -3.68 -26.85
CA SER A 108 19.42 -2.80 -27.78
C SER A 108 20.00 -1.38 -27.94
N LEU A 109 20.63 -0.81 -26.90
CA LEU A 109 21.28 0.51 -26.98
C LEU A 109 22.62 0.49 -27.76
N GLY A 110 23.13 -0.69 -28.12
CA GLY A 110 24.47 -0.89 -28.69
C GLY A 110 24.68 -0.25 -30.06
N ARG A 111 23.59 -0.01 -30.80
CA ARG A 111 23.68 0.51 -32.18
C ARG A 111 23.92 2.03 -32.26
N ASN A 112 23.59 2.81 -31.23
CA ASN A 112 23.51 4.28 -31.38
C ASN A 112 24.39 5.11 -30.45
N LEU A 113 25.15 4.50 -29.54
CA LEU A 113 26.07 5.25 -28.69
C LEU A 113 27.40 5.70 -29.35
N PRO A 114 27.92 5.08 -30.44
CA PRO A 114 29.17 5.55 -31.05
C PRO A 114 29.10 6.97 -31.63
N SER A 115 27.91 7.47 -32.00
CA SER A 115 27.75 8.84 -32.51
C SER A 115 27.68 9.92 -31.42
N LEU A 116 27.17 9.58 -30.23
CA LEU A 116 27.16 10.44 -29.04
C LEU A 116 28.53 10.49 -28.36
N ILE A 117 29.23 9.34 -28.31
CA ILE A 117 30.56 9.22 -27.72
C ILE A 117 31.63 9.95 -28.55
N LYS A 118 31.50 9.97 -29.88
CA LYS A 118 32.40 10.77 -30.74
C LYS A 118 32.36 12.28 -30.47
N ARG A 119 31.26 12.81 -29.90
CA ARG A 119 31.18 14.22 -29.47
C ARG A 119 31.78 14.47 -28.08
N LEU A 120 32.05 13.43 -27.30
CA LEU A 120 32.53 13.52 -25.92
C LEU A 120 33.97 12.99 -25.72
N GLN A 121 34.55 12.30 -26.71
CA GLN A 121 35.86 11.64 -26.60
C GLN A 121 37.05 12.41 -27.17
N TRP A 122 37.02 13.74 -27.18
CA TRP A 122 38.27 14.50 -27.33
C TRP A 122 38.89 14.76 -25.96
N GLN A 123 39.34 13.70 -25.27
CA GLN A 123 40.48 13.79 -24.35
C GLN A 123 40.91 12.45 -23.72
N SER A 124 42.23 12.30 -23.69
CA SER A 124 43.08 11.48 -22.82
C SER A 124 43.31 10.01 -23.19
N THR A 125 44.41 9.83 -23.91
CA THR A 125 45.49 8.88 -23.58
C THR A 125 45.97 9.11 -22.14
N ASP A 126 45.80 8.14 -21.23
CA ASP A 126 46.90 7.46 -20.52
C ASP A 126 46.41 6.36 -19.55
N ASN A 127 47.30 5.40 -19.34
CA ASN A 127 47.12 4.09 -18.69
C ASN A 127 46.97 4.16 -17.15
N GLU A 128 46.43 3.10 -16.54
CA GLU A 128 46.10 2.91 -15.10
C GLU A 128 44.95 3.74 -14.48
N ASN A 129 45.00 5.08 -14.52
CA ASN A 129 43.96 5.91 -13.89
C ASN A 129 42.57 5.75 -14.54
N THR A 130 42.54 5.39 -15.81
CA THR A 130 41.34 5.07 -16.59
C THR A 130 40.70 3.75 -16.16
N ALA A 131 41.50 2.73 -15.83
CA ALA A 131 41.01 1.43 -15.38
C ALA A 131 40.37 1.51 -13.98
N ILE A 132 40.95 2.29 -13.08
CA ILE A 132 40.39 2.53 -11.73
C ILE A 132 39.06 3.31 -11.85
N LYS A 133 39.01 4.37 -12.66
CA LYS A 133 37.77 5.13 -12.94
C LYS A 133 36.69 4.28 -13.62
N LEU A 134 37.07 3.29 -14.42
CA LEU A 134 36.14 2.37 -15.08
C LEU A 134 35.55 1.35 -14.08
N LYS A 135 36.39 0.78 -13.22
CA LYS A 135 35.97 -0.14 -12.15
C LYS A 135 35.04 0.55 -11.15
N THR A 136 35.33 1.79 -10.75
CA THR A 136 34.48 2.55 -9.83
C THR A 136 33.12 2.90 -10.46
N ARG A 137 33.09 3.31 -11.73
CA ARG A 137 31.82 3.56 -12.46
C ARG A 137 30.96 2.30 -12.60
N LEU A 138 31.59 1.17 -12.98
CA LEU A 138 30.89 -0.11 -13.05
C LEU A 138 30.33 -0.54 -11.69
N GLY A 139 31.13 -0.36 -10.62
CA GLY A 139 30.70 -0.64 -9.25
C GLY A 139 29.49 0.19 -8.83
N ILE A 140 29.46 1.49 -9.16
CA ILE A 140 28.31 2.38 -8.88
C ILE A 140 27.06 1.93 -9.64
N PHE A 141 27.18 1.58 -10.92
CA PHE A 141 26.02 1.13 -11.71
C PHE A 141 25.49 -0.22 -11.24
N LEU A 142 26.37 -1.14 -10.86
CA LEU A 142 25.99 -2.45 -10.35
C LEU A 142 25.33 -2.34 -8.96
N LEU A 143 25.82 -1.43 -8.12
CA LEU A 143 25.19 -1.08 -6.84
C LEU A 143 23.81 -0.43 -7.06
N ALA A 144 23.68 0.53 -7.98
CA ALA A 144 22.39 1.15 -8.29
C ALA A 144 21.37 0.15 -8.85
N ALA A 145 21.80 -0.74 -9.75
CA ALA A 145 20.97 -1.76 -10.38
C ALA A 145 20.46 -2.83 -9.39
N THR A 146 21.10 -2.98 -8.22
CA THR A 146 20.72 -3.96 -7.20
C THR A 146 20.02 -3.32 -6.00
N VAL A 147 20.57 -2.23 -5.47
CA VAL A 147 20.08 -1.56 -4.26
C VAL A 147 18.75 -0.86 -4.52
N ILE A 148 18.58 -0.16 -5.65
CA ILE A 148 17.34 0.60 -5.91
C ILE A 148 16.11 -0.32 -6.03
N PRO A 149 16.13 -1.39 -6.86
CA PRO A 149 14.98 -2.31 -6.92
C PRO A 149 14.74 -3.03 -5.61
N PHE A 150 15.81 -3.36 -4.86
CA PHE A 150 15.70 -4.00 -3.55
C PHE A 150 14.98 -3.10 -2.53
N ILE A 151 15.43 -1.85 -2.36
CA ILE A 151 14.79 -0.90 -1.44
C ILE A 151 13.34 -0.65 -1.85
N HIS A 152 13.08 -0.49 -3.15
CA HIS A 152 11.72 -0.27 -3.65
C HIS A 152 10.81 -1.48 -3.38
N SER A 153 11.31 -2.72 -3.54
CA SER A 153 10.57 -3.94 -3.19
C SER A 153 10.24 -3.99 -1.70
N GLN A 154 11.21 -3.70 -0.83
CA GLN A 154 11.00 -3.66 0.63
C GLN A 154 9.97 -2.59 1.04
N PHE A 155 10.01 -1.43 0.39
CA PHE A 155 9.01 -0.39 0.56
C PHE A 155 7.61 -0.88 0.18
N LEU A 156 7.45 -1.51 -1.00
CA LEU A 156 6.17 -2.04 -1.44
C LEU A 156 5.62 -3.13 -0.53
N VAL A 157 6.49 -4.02 -0.01
CA VAL A 157 6.09 -5.04 0.98
C VAL A 157 5.53 -4.38 2.22
N THR A 158 6.24 -3.39 2.77
CA THR A 158 5.81 -2.67 3.97
C THR A 158 4.52 -1.88 3.74
N TYR A 159 4.40 -1.26 2.56
CA TYR A 159 3.20 -0.55 2.13
C TYR A 159 1.99 -1.49 2.07
N HIS A 160 2.09 -2.59 1.34
CA HIS A 160 0.97 -3.53 1.20
C HIS A 160 0.63 -4.21 2.52
N GLN A 161 1.60 -4.51 3.39
CA GLN A 161 1.34 -5.02 4.74
C GLN A 161 0.51 -4.01 5.56
N THR A 162 0.91 -2.74 5.55
CA THR A 162 0.21 -1.68 6.30
C THR A 162 -1.21 -1.49 5.77
N GLN A 163 -1.35 -1.38 4.45
CA GLN A 163 -2.65 -1.19 3.80
C GLN A 163 -3.56 -2.41 3.93
N PHE A 164 -3.00 -3.63 3.92
CA PHE A 164 -3.74 -4.85 4.23
C PHE A 164 -4.32 -4.81 5.65
N GLN A 165 -3.50 -4.47 6.65
CA GLN A 165 -3.94 -4.40 8.04
C GLN A 165 -5.02 -3.33 8.23
N GLU A 166 -4.86 -2.17 7.61
CA GLU A 166 -5.86 -1.10 7.61
C GLU A 166 -7.18 -1.56 6.96
N ALA A 167 -7.12 -2.18 5.79
CA ALA A 167 -8.29 -2.71 5.11
C ALA A 167 -9.01 -3.80 5.94
N MET A 168 -8.27 -4.68 6.61
CA MET A 168 -8.84 -5.69 7.51
C MET A 168 -9.55 -5.05 8.71
N ASN A 169 -8.93 -4.05 9.34
CA ASN A 169 -9.52 -3.33 10.48
C ASN A 169 -10.83 -2.60 10.09
N HIS A 170 -10.91 -2.10 8.86
CA HIS A 170 -12.11 -1.42 8.33
C HIS A 170 -13.06 -2.35 7.56
N GLN A 171 -12.84 -3.67 7.61
CA GLN A 171 -13.64 -4.68 6.91
C GLN A 171 -13.82 -4.42 5.41
N ARG A 172 -12.81 -3.83 4.76
CA ARG A 172 -12.76 -3.62 3.30
C ARG A 172 -12.22 -4.89 2.64
N ILE A 173 -13.06 -5.91 2.54
CA ILE A 173 -12.69 -7.28 2.12
C ILE A 173 -12.03 -7.28 0.74
N GLU A 174 -12.56 -6.50 -0.22
CA GLU A 174 -11.95 -6.38 -1.55
C GLU A 174 -10.53 -5.81 -1.44
N LYS A 175 -10.37 -4.63 -0.82
CA LYS A 175 -9.07 -3.98 -0.70
C LYS A 175 -8.06 -4.88 0.02
N ALA A 176 -8.47 -5.53 1.10
CA ALA A 176 -7.66 -6.49 1.83
C ALA A 176 -7.22 -7.66 0.92
N ARG A 177 -8.12 -8.19 0.09
CA ARG A 177 -7.80 -9.24 -0.89
C ARG A 177 -6.74 -8.77 -1.89
N VAL A 178 -6.89 -7.55 -2.44
CA VAL A 178 -5.92 -6.98 -3.40
C VAL A 178 -4.55 -6.79 -2.75
N TYR A 179 -4.50 -6.19 -1.56
CA TYR A 179 -3.23 -6.01 -0.85
C TYR A 179 -2.60 -7.33 -0.42
N ALA A 180 -3.38 -8.32 0.02
CA ALA A 180 -2.87 -9.66 0.34
C ALA A 180 -2.29 -10.37 -0.90
N ARG A 181 -2.96 -10.23 -2.06
CA ARG A 181 -2.46 -10.75 -3.33
C ARG A 181 -1.09 -10.16 -3.66
N ASP A 182 -0.98 -8.83 -3.66
CA ASP A 182 0.23 -8.14 -4.09
C ASP A 182 1.37 -8.34 -3.09
N TRP A 183 1.07 -8.33 -1.79
CA TRP A 183 2.02 -8.70 -0.74
C TRP A 183 2.54 -10.13 -0.90
N SER A 184 1.65 -11.11 -1.14
CA SER A 184 2.06 -12.51 -1.32
C SER A 184 2.92 -12.75 -2.57
N ARG A 185 2.77 -11.91 -3.61
CA ARG A 185 3.61 -11.95 -4.82
C ARG A 185 5.01 -11.40 -4.56
N LEU A 186 5.12 -10.28 -3.84
CA LEU A 186 6.41 -9.69 -3.46
C LEU A 186 7.18 -10.56 -2.46
N ALA A 187 6.47 -11.13 -1.48
CA ALA A 187 7.04 -11.91 -0.40
C ALA A 187 6.26 -13.21 -0.17
N PRO A 188 6.52 -14.28 -0.95
CA PRO A 188 5.77 -15.54 -0.86
C PRO A 188 5.84 -16.25 0.50
N GLN A 189 6.89 -15.98 1.28
CA GLN A 189 7.08 -16.53 2.63
C GLN A 189 6.57 -15.60 3.74
N ALA A 190 5.98 -14.45 3.39
CA ALA A 190 5.43 -13.53 4.37
C ALA A 190 4.33 -14.19 5.19
N LYS A 191 4.31 -13.86 6.49
CA LYS A 191 3.32 -14.35 7.44
C LYS A 191 2.58 -13.17 8.08
N TRP A 192 1.29 -13.38 8.31
CA TRP A 192 0.45 -12.54 9.13
C TRP A 192 -0.19 -13.43 10.21
N ASN A 193 -0.07 -13.07 11.48
CA ASN A 193 -0.52 -13.89 12.62
C ASN A 193 -0.09 -15.36 12.52
N SER A 194 1.21 -15.59 12.24
CA SER A 194 1.84 -16.92 12.11
C SER A 194 1.42 -17.75 10.88
N LEU A 195 0.43 -17.31 10.11
CA LEU A 195 -0.05 -17.97 8.90
C LEU A 195 0.48 -17.28 7.64
N LYS A 196 0.67 -18.03 6.54
CA LYS A 196 1.13 -17.44 5.27
C LYS A 196 0.07 -16.51 4.68
N VAL A 197 0.51 -15.36 4.17
CA VAL A 197 -0.38 -14.33 3.57
C VAL A 197 -1.21 -14.91 2.41
N ILE A 198 -0.65 -15.84 1.64
CA ILE A 198 -1.36 -16.50 0.53
C ILE A 198 -2.63 -17.24 0.99
N THR A 199 -2.65 -17.76 2.21
CA THR A 199 -3.82 -18.44 2.77
C THR A 199 -4.95 -17.44 3.01
N PHE A 200 -4.63 -16.26 3.56
CA PHE A 200 -5.60 -15.17 3.74
C PHE A 200 -6.09 -14.62 2.41
N TYR A 201 -5.21 -14.45 1.42
CA TYR A 201 -5.62 -14.07 0.06
C TYR A 201 -6.68 -15.03 -0.50
N LYS A 202 -6.45 -16.35 -0.39
CA LYS A 202 -7.39 -17.37 -0.88
C LYS A 202 -8.72 -17.32 -0.13
N ASP A 203 -8.70 -17.09 1.18
CA ASP A 203 -9.91 -16.97 1.98
C ASP A 203 -10.71 -15.70 1.63
N LEU A 204 -10.04 -14.54 1.57
CA LEU A 204 -10.65 -13.27 1.17
C LEU A 204 -11.20 -13.31 -0.25
N GLN A 205 -10.54 -14.04 -1.16
CA GLN A 205 -11.05 -14.31 -2.50
C GLN A 205 -12.39 -15.06 -2.45
N LYS A 206 -12.47 -16.15 -1.69
CA LYS A 206 -13.73 -16.89 -1.51
C LYS A 206 -14.83 -16.02 -0.89
N GLN A 207 -14.49 -15.20 0.10
CA GLN A 207 -15.44 -14.28 0.72
C GLN A 207 -15.96 -13.25 -0.30
N CYS A 208 -15.08 -12.65 -1.10
CA CYS A 208 -15.46 -11.72 -2.17
C CYS A 208 -16.38 -12.38 -3.19
N ASP A 209 -16.06 -13.60 -3.62
CA ASP A 209 -16.84 -14.33 -4.61
C ASP A 209 -18.22 -14.72 -4.05
N ALA A 210 -18.29 -15.10 -2.77
CA ALA A 210 -19.55 -15.37 -2.07
C ALA A 210 -20.43 -14.11 -1.96
N LEU A 211 -19.85 -12.96 -1.60
CA LEU A 211 -20.57 -11.67 -1.55
C LEU A 211 -21.11 -11.28 -2.93
N LYS A 212 -20.30 -11.41 -3.99
CA LYS A 212 -20.73 -11.13 -5.37
C LYS A 212 -21.84 -12.08 -5.82
N GLN A 213 -21.73 -13.36 -5.47
CA GLN A 213 -22.78 -14.34 -5.77
C GLN A 213 -24.08 -14.01 -5.02
N GLN A 214 -24.01 -13.65 -3.75
CA GLN A 214 -25.18 -13.19 -3.00
C GLN A 214 -25.79 -11.93 -3.63
N LEU A 215 -24.96 -10.97 -4.02
CA LEU A 215 -25.41 -9.77 -4.73
C LEU A 215 -26.15 -10.10 -6.03
N SER A 216 -25.65 -11.04 -6.83
CA SER A 216 -26.31 -11.48 -8.07
C SER A 216 -27.64 -12.20 -7.86
N ARG A 217 -27.91 -12.73 -6.66
CA ARG A 217 -29.21 -13.35 -6.32
C ARG A 217 -30.28 -12.33 -5.99
N PHE A 218 -29.90 -11.11 -5.61
CA PHE A 218 -30.85 -10.02 -5.54
C PHE A 218 -31.25 -9.66 -6.98
N GLY A 219 -32.54 -9.71 -7.27
CA GLY A 219 -33.07 -9.24 -8.55
C GLY A 219 -32.89 -7.72 -8.71
N SER A 220 -33.39 -7.18 -9.82
CA SER A 220 -33.43 -5.74 -10.06
C SER A 220 -34.29 -4.99 -9.02
N GLU A 221 -35.27 -5.66 -8.42
CA GLU A 221 -36.15 -5.08 -7.42
C GLU A 221 -35.45 -4.91 -6.06
N VAL A 222 -35.51 -3.70 -5.51
CA VAL A 222 -34.91 -3.36 -4.22
C VAL A 222 -35.98 -3.48 -3.13
N ARG A 223 -35.97 -4.59 -2.39
CA ARG A 223 -36.89 -4.80 -1.26
C ARG A 223 -36.39 -4.09 0.01
N PRO A 224 -37.25 -3.38 0.78
CA PRO A 224 -36.84 -2.59 1.95
C PRO A 224 -36.09 -3.38 3.04
N ASP A 225 -36.45 -4.64 3.26
CA ASP A 225 -35.83 -5.54 4.24
C ASP A 225 -34.37 -5.92 3.88
N GLN A 226 -33.99 -5.74 2.61
CA GLN A 226 -32.70 -6.20 2.07
C GLN A 226 -31.72 -5.06 1.82
N ILE A 227 -32.19 -3.81 1.86
CA ILE A 227 -31.38 -2.63 1.54
C ILE A 227 -30.14 -2.57 2.43
N GLY A 228 -30.31 -2.72 3.74
CA GLY A 228 -29.19 -2.69 4.69
C GLY A 228 -28.14 -3.75 4.40
N ALA A 229 -28.55 -4.99 4.15
CA ALA A 229 -27.62 -6.08 3.81
C ALA A 229 -26.88 -5.80 2.49
N ARG A 230 -27.58 -5.31 1.46
CA ARG A 230 -26.97 -4.96 0.17
C ARG A 230 -25.96 -3.82 0.30
N ILE A 231 -26.28 -2.78 1.07
CA ILE A 231 -25.35 -1.68 1.37
C ILE A 231 -24.08 -2.24 2.02
N GLN A 232 -24.21 -3.06 3.06
CA GLN A 232 -23.05 -3.66 3.74
C GLN A 232 -22.20 -4.52 2.79
N MET A 233 -22.83 -5.33 1.93
CA MET A 233 -22.11 -6.12 0.93
C MET A 233 -21.34 -5.23 -0.05
N HIS A 234 -21.94 -4.15 -0.56
CA HIS A 234 -21.26 -3.19 -1.42
C HIS A 234 -20.09 -2.48 -0.70
N LEU A 235 -20.26 -2.13 0.59
CA LEU A 235 -19.19 -1.53 1.40
C LEU A 235 -18.01 -2.49 1.65
N HIS A 236 -18.28 -3.79 1.86
CA HIS A 236 -17.23 -4.81 1.97
C HIS A 236 -16.48 -5.01 0.64
N LEU A 237 -17.20 -4.89 -0.47
CA LEU A 237 -16.64 -5.00 -1.82
C LEU A 237 -16.01 -3.70 -2.35
N ASP A 238 -16.01 -2.63 -1.55
CA ASP A 238 -15.51 -1.30 -1.92
C ASP A 238 -16.25 -0.69 -3.13
N GLN A 239 -17.52 -1.06 -3.34
CA GLN A 239 -18.40 -0.59 -4.41
C GLN A 239 -19.24 0.59 -3.92
N HIS A 240 -18.60 1.75 -3.75
CA HIS A 240 -19.23 2.92 -3.13
C HIS A 240 -20.41 3.48 -3.93
N GLU A 241 -20.31 3.58 -5.24
CA GLU A 241 -21.39 4.09 -6.11
C GLU A 241 -22.70 3.29 -5.92
N ASN A 242 -22.62 1.96 -6.00
CA ASN A 242 -23.76 1.08 -5.79
C ASN A 242 -24.34 1.20 -4.36
N ALA A 243 -23.49 1.44 -3.36
CA ALA A 243 -23.95 1.68 -2.00
C ALA A 243 -24.68 3.04 -1.88
N ILE A 244 -24.16 4.09 -2.53
CA ILE A 244 -24.76 5.42 -2.55
C ILE A 244 -26.15 5.39 -3.20
N GLU A 245 -26.33 4.69 -4.32
CA GLU A 245 -27.63 4.53 -4.98
C GLU A 245 -28.70 3.98 -4.03
N LEU A 246 -28.32 3.04 -3.16
CA LEU A 246 -29.20 2.46 -2.16
C LEU A 246 -29.43 3.35 -0.93
N ILE A 247 -28.43 4.16 -0.56
CA ILE A 247 -28.46 5.07 0.60
C ILE A 247 -29.29 6.33 0.29
N GLN A 248 -29.20 6.86 -0.92
CA GLN A 248 -29.82 8.12 -1.32
C GLN A 248 -31.32 8.22 -0.96
N PRO A 249 -32.19 7.23 -1.27
CA PRO A 249 -33.59 7.29 -0.87
C PRO A 249 -33.81 7.22 0.66
N LEU A 250 -32.83 6.71 1.42
CA LEU A 250 -32.93 6.57 2.87
C LEU A 250 -32.59 7.87 3.63
N LEU A 251 -31.89 8.82 2.99
CA LEU A 251 -31.41 10.06 3.63
C LEU A 251 -32.54 10.94 4.21
N ASN A 252 -33.76 10.79 3.68
CA ASN A 252 -34.96 11.51 4.13
C ASN A 252 -36.00 10.60 4.81
N SER A 253 -35.62 9.36 5.14
CA SER A 253 -36.52 8.35 5.73
C SER A 253 -36.39 8.27 7.25
N SER A 254 -37.16 7.39 7.91
CA SER A 254 -36.98 7.06 9.33
C SER A 254 -35.57 6.52 9.64
N GLN A 255 -34.87 6.00 8.63
CA GLN A 255 -33.49 5.48 8.71
C GLN A 255 -32.42 6.54 8.40
N ALA A 256 -32.80 7.81 8.21
CA ALA A 256 -31.89 8.90 7.82
C ALA A 256 -30.61 8.98 8.69
N ALA A 257 -30.73 8.78 10.01
CA ALA A 257 -29.58 8.82 10.91
C ALA A 257 -28.47 7.82 10.54
N LEU A 258 -28.87 6.57 10.22
CA LEU A 258 -27.93 5.52 9.79
C LEU A 258 -27.48 5.74 8.34
N ALA A 259 -28.37 6.22 7.47
CA ALA A 259 -28.06 6.51 6.09
C ALA A 259 -26.99 7.61 5.96
N TRP A 260 -27.14 8.72 6.68
CA TRP A 260 -26.14 9.80 6.74
C TRP A 260 -24.81 9.34 7.36
N ASP A 261 -24.84 8.51 8.41
CA ASP A 261 -23.62 7.95 9.02
C ASP A 261 -22.86 7.07 8.02
N THR A 262 -23.60 6.23 7.28
CA THR A 262 -23.02 5.36 6.24
C THR A 262 -22.52 6.15 5.04
N TYR A 263 -23.23 7.21 4.65
CA TYR A 263 -22.80 8.11 3.58
C TYR A 263 -21.51 8.85 3.97
N GLY A 264 -21.44 9.36 5.20
CA GLY A 264 -20.24 9.97 5.77
C GLY A 264 -19.03 9.03 5.73
N LEU A 265 -19.23 7.74 6.03
CA LEU A 265 -18.18 6.71 5.93
C LEU A 265 -17.65 6.54 4.51
N ILE A 266 -18.55 6.51 3.51
CA ILE A 266 -18.16 6.40 2.10
C ILE A 266 -17.31 7.60 1.69
N LEU A 267 -17.75 8.81 2.03
CA LEU A 267 -17.01 10.05 1.75
C LEU A 267 -15.61 10.06 2.39
N GLN A 268 -15.45 9.55 3.62
CA GLN A 268 -14.11 9.38 4.22
C GLN A 268 -13.22 8.43 3.43
N ARG A 269 -13.78 7.33 2.92
CA ARG A 269 -13.02 6.35 2.13
C ARG A 269 -12.59 6.91 0.77
N GLU A 270 -13.29 7.93 0.27
CA GLU A 270 -12.98 8.65 -0.97
C GLU A 270 -12.06 9.86 -0.74
N GLY A 271 -11.88 10.29 0.51
CA GLY A 271 -11.05 11.43 0.88
C GLY A 271 -11.77 12.77 0.84
N GLU A 272 -13.09 12.77 0.66
CA GLU A 272 -13.96 13.95 0.68
C GLU A 272 -14.27 14.35 2.13
N TRP A 273 -13.26 14.89 2.81
CA TRP A 273 -13.30 15.12 4.25
C TRP A 273 -14.33 16.18 4.67
N GLY A 274 -14.56 17.21 3.85
CA GLY A 274 -15.52 18.28 4.15
C GLY A 274 -16.97 17.78 4.11
N GLU A 275 -17.32 17.11 3.02
CA GLU A 275 -18.63 16.50 2.79
C GLU A 275 -18.89 15.40 3.83
N SER A 276 -17.85 14.63 4.19
CA SER A 276 -17.94 13.64 5.26
C SER A 276 -18.27 14.28 6.61
N LEU A 277 -17.62 15.40 6.96
CA LEU A 277 -17.90 16.13 8.18
C LEU A 277 -19.36 16.60 8.24
N ASP A 278 -19.89 17.11 7.12
CA ASP A 278 -21.28 17.53 7.02
C ASP A 278 -22.24 16.35 7.20
N ALA A 279 -21.98 15.24 6.50
CA ALA A 279 -22.80 14.02 6.59
C ALA A 279 -22.84 13.46 8.03
N TYR A 280 -21.69 13.34 8.70
CA TYR A 280 -21.65 12.88 10.09
C TYR A 280 -22.28 13.89 11.06
N SER A 281 -22.17 15.19 10.79
CA SER A 281 -22.82 16.22 11.60
C SER A 281 -24.34 16.13 11.51
N ILE A 282 -24.88 15.84 10.32
CA ILE A 282 -26.31 15.57 10.13
C ILE A 282 -26.71 14.28 10.87
N ALA A 283 -25.94 13.19 10.68
CA ALA A 283 -26.18 11.92 11.36
C ALA A 283 -26.22 12.08 12.89
N LEU A 284 -25.25 12.81 13.47
CA LEU A 284 -25.16 13.06 14.91
C LEU A 284 -26.41 13.76 15.45
N LYS A 285 -26.88 14.82 14.77
CA LYS A 285 -28.10 15.54 15.16
C LYS A 285 -29.31 14.61 15.14
N LEU A 286 -29.44 13.78 14.11
CA LEU A 286 -30.53 12.81 14.00
C LEU A 286 -30.48 11.74 15.09
N TRP A 287 -29.29 11.26 15.47
CA TRP A 287 -29.12 10.31 16.56
C TRP A 287 -29.42 10.91 17.93
N GLN A 288 -29.09 12.19 18.15
CA GLN A 288 -29.43 12.91 19.39
C GLN A 288 -30.93 13.10 19.56
N ASN A 289 -31.65 13.32 18.45
CA ASN A 289 -33.11 13.46 18.45
C ASN A 289 -33.86 12.14 18.71
N LYS A 290 -33.15 10.99 18.69
CA LYS A 290 -33.70 9.65 18.96
C LYS A 290 -33.43 9.17 20.40
N ALA A 291 -33.63 10.05 21.39
CA ALA A 291 -33.43 9.71 22.79
C ALA A 291 -34.26 8.47 23.20
N GLY A 292 -33.62 7.50 23.88
CA GLY A 292 -34.25 6.23 24.28
C GLY A 292 -34.18 5.09 23.25
N ASN A 293 -33.68 5.33 22.04
CA ASN A 293 -33.39 4.25 21.08
C ASN A 293 -32.09 3.53 21.47
N SER A 294 -32.11 2.19 21.53
CA SER A 294 -30.95 1.37 21.87
C SER A 294 -29.74 1.58 20.95
N GLN A 295 -29.96 1.97 19.70
CA GLN A 295 -28.92 2.24 18.71
C GLN A 295 -28.39 3.69 18.75
N ALA A 296 -29.06 4.62 19.45
CA ALA A 296 -28.67 6.02 19.44
C ALA A 296 -27.26 6.24 20.00
N SER A 297 -26.89 5.54 21.07
CA SER A 297 -25.54 5.62 21.64
C SER A 297 -24.45 5.14 20.67
N ALA A 298 -24.69 4.00 20.00
CA ALA A 298 -23.77 3.47 19.00
C ALA A 298 -23.65 4.41 17.78
N GLY A 299 -24.77 4.97 17.32
CA GLY A 299 -24.81 5.94 16.23
C GLY A 299 -24.07 7.24 16.56
N GLN A 300 -24.24 7.78 17.76
CA GLN A 300 -23.48 8.96 18.21
C GLN A 300 -21.98 8.66 18.31
N THR A 301 -21.62 7.47 18.81
CA THR A 301 -20.23 7.02 18.87
C THR A 301 -19.61 6.94 17.47
N SER A 302 -20.32 6.37 16.50
CA SER A 302 -19.90 6.33 15.09
C SER A 302 -19.70 7.74 14.54
N ALA A 303 -20.69 8.62 14.71
CA ALA A 303 -20.66 9.97 14.18
C ALA A 303 -19.54 10.82 14.79
N TYR A 304 -19.32 10.77 16.11
CA TYR A 304 -18.20 11.49 16.73
C TYR A 304 -16.84 10.97 16.26
N ARG A 305 -16.69 9.66 16.03
CA ARG A 305 -15.46 9.10 15.46
C ARG A 305 -15.24 9.62 14.04
N GLY A 306 -16.28 9.63 13.23
CA GLY A 306 -16.27 10.20 11.87
C GLY A 306 -15.88 11.68 11.86
N ILE A 307 -16.57 12.50 12.65
CA ILE A 307 -16.29 13.94 12.81
C ILE A 307 -14.85 14.19 13.24
N ALA A 308 -14.37 13.47 14.26
CA ALA A 308 -13.02 13.65 14.78
C ALA A 308 -11.95 13.37 13.71
N LEU A 309 -12.14 12.30 12.92
CA LEU A 309 -11.25 11.97 11.82
C LEU A 309 -11.32 13.01 10.70
N ALA A 310 -12.52 13.46 10.32
CA ALA A 310 -12.70 14.48 9.28
C ALA A 310 -12.06 15.82 9.67
N GLU A 311 -12.35 16.35 10.87
CA GLU A 311 -11.76 17.60 11.38
C GLU A 311 -10.23 17.50 11.48
N LYS A 312 -9.70 16.32 11.86
CA LYS A 312 -8.25 16.06 11.88
C LYS A 312 -7.64 16.21 10.48
N GLN A 313 -8.26 15.61 9.46
CA GLN A 313 -7.75 15.64 8.08
C GLN A 313 -7.89 17.02 7.43
N ILE A 314 -8.95 17.77 7.77
CA ILE A 314 -9.12 19.18 7.35
C ILE A 314 -8.12 20.10 8.07
N GLY A 315 -7.49 19.64 9.17
CA GLY A 315 -6.49 20.40 9.93
C GLY A 315 -7.07 21.25 11.07
N LYS A 316 -8.35 21.10 11.41
CA LYS A 316 -9.01 21.79 12.54
C LYS A 316 -8.73 21.05 13.85
N THR A 317 -7.49 21.18 14.33
CA THR A 317 -6.93 20.42 15.45
C THR A 317 -7.79 20.50 16.72
N GLU A 318 -8.25 21.69 17.11
CA GLU A 318 -9.01 21.90 18.35
C GLU A 318 -10.39 21.23 18.29
N LYS A 319 -11.04 21.28 17.11
CA LYS A 319 -12.34 20.63 16.90
C LYS A 319 -12.21 19.11 16.86
N ALA A 320 -11.16 18.60 16.23
CA ALA A 320 -10.85 17.17 16.21
C ALA A 320 -10.62 16.64 17.64
N GLU A 321 -9.84 17.35 18.45
CA GLU A 321 -9.60 17.02 19.85
C GLU A 321 -10.90 16.98 20.65
N ALA A 322 -11.74 18.02 20.53
CA ALA A 322 -13.04 18.07 21.21
C ALA A 322 -13.94 16.88 20.81
N ALA A 323 -13.98 16.53 19.52
CA ALA A 323 -14.75 15.40 19.02
C ALA A 323 -14.22 14.05 19.55
N TYR A 324 -12.90 13.85 19.60
CA TYR A 324 -12.30 12.65 20.21
C TYR A 324 -12.58 12.57 21.72
N GLN A 325 -12.56 13.68 22.44
CA GLN A 325 -12.90 13.69 23.87
C GLN A 325 -14.38 13.33 24.10
N LYS A 326 -15.29 13.83 23.24
CA LYS A 326 -16.70 13.41 23.26
C LYS A 326 -16.87 11.93 22.94
N LEU A 327 -16.12 11.41 21.97
CA LEU A 327 -16.09 9.98 21.64
C LEU A 327 -15.69 9.12 22.85
N ILE A 328 -14.62 9.50 23.56
CA ILE A 328 -14.17 8.79 24.77
C ILE A 328 -15.19 8.85 25.89
N ALA A 329 -15.82 10.01 26.09
CA ALA A 329 -16.84 10.18 27.13
C ALA A 329 -18.06 9.27 26.90
N LEU A 330 -18.42 9.03 25.63
CA LEU A 330 -19.52 8.14 25.25
C LEU A 330 -19.12 6.66 25.26
N ALA A 331 -17.93 6.34 24.75
CA ALA A 331 -17.45 4.98 24.58
C ALA A 331 -15.95 4.88 24.90
N PRO A 332 -15.57 4.68 26.19
CA PRO A 332 -14.18 4.61 26.63
C PRO A 332 -13.55 3.24 26.34
N THR A 333 -13.60 2.79 25.09
CA THR A 333 -13.02 1.51 24.66
C THR A 333 -11.51 1.61 24.42
N ALA A 334 -10.83 0.47 24.35
CA ALA A 334 -9.40 0.43 24.06
C ALA A 334 -9.07 1.08 22.72
N GLU A 335 -9.86 0.80 21.68
CA GLU A 335 -9.70 1.35 20.33
C GLU A 335 -9.83 2.88 20.35
N ASN A 336 -10.87 3.41 21.01
CA ASN A 336 -11.09 4.85 21.04
C ASN A 336 -9.98 5.56 21.82
N HIS A 337 -9.50 4.97 22.92
CA HIS A 337 -8.33 5.48 23.63
C HIS A 337 -7.08 5.47 22.75
N PHE A 338 -6.84 4.39 22.00
CA PHE A 338 -5.70 4.31 21.11
C PHE A 338 -5.78 5.31 19.95
N LEU A 339 -6.99 5.54 19.38
CA LEU A 339 -7.21 6.58 18.37
C LEU A 339 -6.83 7.97 18.89
N LEU A 340 -7.26 8.32 20.10
CA LEU A 340 -6.89 9.59 20.73
C LEU A 340 -5.39 9.65 21.07
N ALA A 341 -4.77 8.54 21.45
CA ALA A 341 -3.33 8.47 21.65
C ALA A 341 -2.56 8.82 20.35
N ARG A 342 -2.95 8.24 19.22
CA ARG A 342 -2.36 8.55 17.91
C ARG A 342 -2.61 9.99 17.46
N PHE A 343 -3.79 10.54 17.76
CA PHE A 343 -4.03 11.96 17.53
C PHE A 343 -3.02 12.83 18.31
N TYR A 344 -2.79 12.54 19.59
CA TYR A 344 -1.82 13.31 20.39
C TYR A 344 -0.36 13.05 20.00
N GLU A 345 -0.03 11.85 19.56
CA GLU A 345 1.28 11.50 18.97
C GLU A 345 1.60 12.44 17.80
N GLU A 346 0.69 12.55 16.83
CA GLU A 346 0.87 13.43 15.66
C GLU A 346 0.94 14.92 16.03
N LYS A 347 0.28 15.32 17.11
CA LYS A 347 0.34 16.68 17.66
C LYS A 347 1.49 16.88 18.65
N GLN A 348 2.39 15.90 18.79
CA GLN A 348 3.55 15.92 19.68
C GLN A 348 3.22 16.20 21.15
N ARG A 349 2.02 15.80 21.60
CA ARG A 349 1.59 15.91 23.00
C ARG A 349 1.88 14.61 23.75
N SER A 350 3.17 14.38 23.99
CA SER A 350 3.74 13.11 24.48
C SER A 350 3.06 12.56 25.74
N GLU A 351 2.84 13.38 26.76
CA GLU A 351 2.21 12.93 28.00
C GLU A 351 0.78 12.41 27.78
N LEU A 352 -0.01 13.13 26.98
CA LEU A 352 -1.39 12.74 26.65
C LEU A 352 -1.42 11.50 25.75
N ALA A 353 -0.53 11.42 24.77
CA ALA A 353 -0.38 10.24 23.90
C ALA A 353 -0.07 8.98 24.73
N MET A 354 0.94 9.05 25.60
CA MET A 354 1.33 7.96 26.49
C MET A 354 0.21 7.57 27.45
N LYS A 355 -0.50 8.55 28.04
CA LYS A 355 -1.62 8.32 28.95
C LYS A 355 -2.71 7.48 28.28
N HIS A 356 -3.13 7.88 27.08
CA HIS A 356 -4.19 7.18 26.36
C HIS A 356 -3.74 5.84 25.77
N ALA A 357 -2.49 5.72 25.31
CA ALA A 357 -1.92 4.44 24.88
C ALA A 357 -1.87 3.42 26.02
N THR A 358 -1.42 3.85 27.20
CA THR A 358 -1.40 3.00 28.41
C THR A 358 -2.81 2.56 28.79
N ARG A 359 -3.79 3.47 28.68
CA ARG A 359 -5.20 3.13 28.95
C ARG A 359 -5.75 2.11 27.96
N ALA A 360 -5.41 2.23 26.68
CA ALA A 360 -5.80 1.24 25.66
C ALA A 360 -5.23 -0.15 25.96
N ALA A 361 -3.93 -0.23 26.28
CA ALA A 361 -3.29 -1.49 26.68
C ALA A 361 -3.91 -2.10 27.94
N ALA A 362 -4.29 -1.28 28.93
CA ALA A 362 -4.94 -1.77 30.14
C ALA A 362 -6.37 -2.32 29.89
N LEU A 363 -7.09 -1.78 28.90
CA LEU A 363 -8.46 -2.18 28.59
C LEU A 363 -8.52 -3.45 27.72
N ALA A 364 -7.57 -3.62 26.80
CA ALA A 364 -7.47 -4.82 25.95
C ALA A 364 -5.99 -5.19 25.72
N PRO A 365 -5.36 -5.88 26.69
CA PRO A 365 -3.93 -6.20 26.66
C PRO A 365 -3.51 -6.99 25.43
N ASP A 366 -4.30 -8.00 25.04
CA ASP A 366 -3.98 -8.91 23.94
C ASP A 366 -3.83 -8.18 22.59
N GLN A 367 -4.56 -7.07 22.40
CA GLN A 367 -4.56 -6.32 21.16
C GLN A 367 -3.68 -5.08 21.21
N PHE A 368 -3.60 -4.39 22.35
CA PHE A 368 -3.00 -3.05 22.44
C PHE A 368 -1.68 -2.97 23.21
N THR A 369 -1.21 -4.02 23.88
CA THR A 369 0.07 -3.96 24.61
C THR A 369 1.24 -3.62 23.68
N GLU A 370 1.43 -4.40 22.62
CA GLU A 370 2.52 -4.18 21.64
C GLU A 370 2.40 -2.83 20.91
N PRO A 371 1.25 -2.45 20.32
CA PRO A 371 1.09 -1.13 19.69
C PRO A 371 1.29 0.04 20.66
N ALA A 372 0.76 -0.04 21.88
CA ALA A 372 0.90 1.02 22.88
C ALA A 372 2.35 1.16 23.34
N GLN A 373 3.05 0.05 23.59
CA GLN A 373 4.45 0.08 24.00
C GLN A 373 5.33 0.71 22.91
N LYS A 374 5.12 0.33 21.64
CA LYS A 374 5.82 0.95 20.50
C LYS A 374 5.59 2.46 20.44
N LEU A 375 4.35 2.92 20.59
CA LEU A 375 4.02 4.34 20.61
C LEU A 375 4.69 5.04 21.80
N ILE A 376 4.62 4.45 23.00
CA ILE A 376 5.22 5.00 24.22
C ILE A 376 6.73 5.16 24.08
N ASP A 377 7.42 4.14 23.56
CA ASP A 377 8.88 4.18 23.39
C ASP A 377 9.28 5.20 22.32
N MET A 378 8.51 5.31 21.25
CA MET A 378 8.67 6.39 20.28
C MET A 378 8.48 7.77 20.93
N MET A 379 7.44 7.99 21.74
CA MET A 379 7.24 9.30 22.40
C MET A 379 8.34 9.63 23.41
N LYS A 380 8.89 8.62 24.11
CA LYS A 380 10.05 8.80 24.98
C LYS A 380 11.25 9.24 24.15
N THR A 381 11.61 8.47 23.11
CA THR A 381 12.80 8.74 22.28
C THR A 381 12.71 10.04 21.47
N SER A 382 11.52 10.42 21.00
CA SER A 382 11.28 11.63 20.19
C SER A 382 11.58 12.92 20.94
N HIS A 383 11.50 12.92 22.28
CA HIS A 383 11.84 14.09 23.10
C HIS A 383 13.35 14.23 23.41
N PHE A 384 14.19 13.24 23.08
CA PHE A 384 15.61 13.21 23.49
C PHE A 384 16.60 13.78 22.46
N GLY A 385 16.15 14.66 21.56
CA GLY A 385 17.05 15.45 20.71
C GLY A 385 17.85 16.52 21.46
N CYS A 386 17.37 17.00 22.62
CA CYS A 386 18.06 18.02 23.42
C CYS A 386 17.81 17.78 24.93
N PHE A 387 18.85 17.35 25.65
CA PHE A 387 19.05 17.42 27.11
C PHE A 387 17.89 16.97 28.04
N ARG A 388 18.04 15.79 28.65
CA ARG A 388 17.71 15.67 30.08
C ARG A 388 18.52 14.58 30.79
N ILE A 389 19.39 15.06 31.67
CA ILE A 389 20.13 14.32 32.69
C ILE A 389 19.11 13.58 33.57
N TYR A 390 19.30 12.28 33.71
CA TYR A 390 18.57 11.39 34.60
C TYR A 390 18.69 11.92 36.04
N ARG A 391 17.63 12.49 36.62
CA ARG A 391 17.46 12.48 38.07
C ARG A 391 16.68 11.23 38.40
N SER A 392 17.40 10.17 38.76
CA SER A 392 16.82 9.02 39.43
C SER A 392 16.18 9.50 40.74
N SER A 393 14.86 9.47 40.80
CA SER A 393 14.14 9.43 42.08
C SER A 393 14.55 8.14 42.80
N GLN A 394 15.33 8.27 43.87
CA GLN A 394 15.52 7.17 44.82
C GLN A 394 14.17 6.81 45.44
N PRO A 395 13.82 5.50 45.54
CA PRO A 395 12.75 5.08 46.43
C PRO A 395 13.21 5.20 47.89
N GLY A 396 12.28 5.60 48.75
CA GLY A 396 12.54 5.88 50.15
C GLY A 396 13.18 4.73 50.93
N THR A 397 13.99 5.09 51.91
CA THR A 397 14.24 4.29 53.10
C THR A 397 13.41 4.90 54.22
N SER A 398 12.44 4.13 54.71
CA SER A 398 11.79 4.35 56.00
C SER A 398 12.54 3.58 57.09
N LEU A 399 12.45 4.08 58.34
CA LEU A 399 12.97 3.54 59.62
C LEU A 399 14.48 3.85 59.84
N GLN A 400 14.95 4.53 60.88
CA GLN A 400 14.47 4.86 62.24
C GLN A 400 14.76 6.33 62.59
#